data_AF-A0A7W6J4Y2-F1
#
_entry.id   AF-A0A7W6J4Y2-F1
#
_cell.length_a   1.000
_cell.length_b   1.000
_cell.length_c   1.000
_cell.angle_alpha   90.00
_cell.angle_beta   90.00
_cell.angle_gamma   90.00
#
_symmetry.space_group_name_H-M   'P 1'
#
loop_
_entity.id
_entity.type
_entity.pdbx_description
1 polymer ?
#
loop_
_entity_poly.entity_id
_entity_poly.type
_entity_poly.pdbx_seq_one_letter_code
_entity_poly.pdbx_strand_id
1 'polypeptide(L)'
;MQALYGFRAPVEAWIGERPAPSAWNDWRPTAIRHLLENDLSALGLARPPALDFAGPEAGPAGEGLLGILYTLEGASLGSQLIGRRAAGLGLGVANGAAHLAGTATAVGNWKGYFALLDSAPALDMERVADAARTAFRFARAAFEGKHA
;
A
#
# COMPACT_ATOMS: atom_id res chain seq x y z
N MET A 1 -10.08 -8.22 -6.03
CA MET A 1 -8.71 -8.77 -5.96
C MET A 1 -7.80 -8.19 -7.03
N GLN A 2 -8.09 -8.39 -8.32
CA GLN A 2 -7.24 -7.91 -9.43
C GLN A 2 -6.96 -6.39 -9.38
N ALA A 3 -7.97 -5.55 -9.15
CA ALA A 3 -7.79 -4.10 -8.98
C ALA A 3 -6.81 -3.75 -7.84
N LEU A 4 -6.97 -4.38 -6.67
CA LEU A 4 -6.07 -4.15 -5.53
C LEU A 4 -4.65 -4.60 -5.84
N TYR A 5 -4.46 -5.72 -6.55
CA TYR A 5 -3.16 -6.14 -7.05
C TYR A 5 -2.58 -5.13 -8.05
N GLY A 6 -3.37 -4.65 -9.02
CA GLY A 6 -2.95 -3.64 -10.00
C GLY A 6 -2.53 -2.32 -9.37
N PHE A 7 -3.08 -1.97 -8.20
CA PHE A 7 -2.61 -0.85 -7.39
C PHE A 7 -1.33 -1.21 -6.60
N ARG A 8 -1.37 -2.27 -5.79
CA ARG A 8 -0.32 -2.57 -4.81
C ARG A 8 0.99 -3.03 -5.43
N ALA A 9 0.93 -3.86 -6.47
CA ALA A 9 2.13 -4.45 -7.07
C ALA A 9 3.11 -3.40 -7.64
N PRO A 10 2.69 -2.45 -8.50
CA PRO A 10 3.61 -1.44 -9.04
C PRO A 10 4.03 -0.40 -7.98
N VAL A 11 3.16 -0.05 -7.02
CA VAL A 11 3.54 0.87 -5.93
C VAL A 11 4.57 0.23 -5.00
N GLU A 12 4.40 -1.04 -4.63
CA GLU A 12 5.39 -1.77 -3.80
C GLU A 12 6.72 -1.97 -4.54
N ALA A 13 6.69 -2.20 -5.87
CA ALA A 13 7.90 -2.25 -6.69
C ALA A 13 8.63 -0.89 -6.69
N TRP A 14 7.89 0.21 -6.91
CA TRP A 14 8.44 1.57 -6.89
C TRP A 14 9.09 1.93 -5.54
N ILE A 15 8.51 1.48 -4.43
CA ILE A 15 9.11 1.65 -3.08
C ILE A 15 10.38 0.80 -2.96
N GLY A 16 10.35 -0.46 -3.40
CA GLY A 16 11.48 -1.40 -3.29
C GLY A 16 12.72 -1.01 -4.10
N GLU A 17 12.56 -0.23 -5.17
CA GLU A 17 13.66 0.30 -5.97
C GLU A 17 14.37 1.49 -5.32
N ARG A 18 13.81 2.05 -4.24
CA ARG A 18 14.38 3.19 -3.53
C ARG A 18 15.02 2.74 -2.22
N PRO A 19 16.19 3.30 -1.86
CA PRO A 19 16.80 2.98 -0.57
C PRO A 19 15.89 3.45 0.56
N ALA A 20 15.74 2.60 1.59
CA ALA A 20 15.08 3.02 2.81
C ALA A 20 15.86 4.19 3.44
N PRO A 21 15.23 5.33 3.73
CA PRO A 21 15.86 6.40 4.48
C PRO A 21 16.45 5.89 5.79
N SER A 22 17.65 6.35 6.14
CA SER A 22 18.33 5.94 7.39
C SER A 22 17.49 6.23 8.64
N ALA A 23 16.65 7.27 8.60
CA ALA A 23 15.70 7.62 9.65
C ALA A 23 14.66 6.52 9.96
N TRP A 24 14.49 5.53 9.06
CA TRP A 24 13.53 4.45 9.27
C TRP A 24 13.98 3.42 10.30
N ASN A 25 15.28 3.37 10.64
CA ASN A 25 15.84 2.32 11.50
C ASN A 25 15.40 0.92 11.00
N ASP A 26 14.74 0.13 11.85
CA ASP A 26 14.21 -1.20 11.53
C ASP A 26 12.78 -1.17 10.97
N TRP A 27 12.13 -0.02 10.92
CA TRP A 27 10.77 0.09 10.40
C TRP A 27 10.73 -0.20 8.90
N ARG A 28 9.76 -0.99 8.45
CA ARG A 28 9.53 -1.30 7.03
C ARG A 28 8.05 -1.20 6.70
N PRO A 29 7.71 -0.67 5.50
CA PRO A 29 6.34 -0.67 5.00
C PRO A 29 5.76 -2.07 4.92
N THR A 30 4.44 -2.17 5.06
CA THR A 30 3.74 -3.45 4.93
C THR A 30 3.64 -3.85 3.47
N ALA A 31 4.43 -4.83 3.05
CA ALA A 31 4.33 -5.43 1.73
C ALA A 31 3.27 -6.54 1.70
N ILE A 32 2.24 -6.41 0.87
CA ILE A 32 1.19 -7.43 0.72
C ILE A 32 1.09 -7.98 -0.69
N ARG A 33 1.95 -7.56 -1.63
CA ARG A 33 1.95 -8.07 -3.01
C ARG A 33 1.96 -9.59 -3.06
N HIS A 34 2.86 -10.24 -2.32
CA HIS A 34 2.96 -11.71 -2.29
C HIS A 34 1.67 -12.37 -1.76
N LEU A 35 0.97 -11.74 -0.80
CA LEU A 35 -0.32 -12.23 -0.30
C LEU A 35 -1.43 -12.06 -1.34
N LEU A 36 -1.42 -10.96 -2.09
CA LEU A 36 -2.34 -10.76 -3.21
C LEU A 36 -2.10 -11.76 -4.34
N GLU A 37 -0.84 -12.13 -4.60
CA GLU A 37 -0.50 -13.19 -5.56
C GLU A 37 -1.06 -14.55 -5.10
N ASN A 38 -0.93 -14.89 -3.82
CA ASN A 38 -1.54 -16.08 -3.24
C ASN A 38 -3.07 -16.05 -3.36
N ASP A 39 -3.69 -14.92 -3.04
CA ASP A 39 -5.13 -14.77 -3.11
C ASP A 39 -5.67 -14.87 -4.54
N LEU A 40 -4.98 -14.27 -5.52
CA LEU A 40 -5.32 -14.45 -6.94
C LEU A 40 -5.26 -15.93 -7.35
N SER A 41 -4.21 -16.64 -6.95
CA SER A 41 -4.06 -18.07 -7.23
C SER A 41 -5.16 -18.90 -6.57
N ALA A 42 -5.47 -18.64 -5.31
CA ALA A 42 -6.49 -19.38 -4.56
C ALA A 42 -7.92 -19.15 -5.12
N LEU A 43 -8.15 -18.00 -5.73
CA LEU A 43 -9.41 -17.64 -6.38
C LEU A 43 -9.47 -18.04 -7.87
N GLY A 44 -8.39 -18.59 -8.44
CA GLY A 44 -8.31 -18.90 -9.87
C GLY A 44 -8.35 -17.66 -10.79
N LEU A 45 -7.93 -16.50 -10.29
CA LEU A 45 -7.95 -15.24 -11.03
C LEU A 45 -6.58 -14.97 -11.67
N ALA A 46 -6.59 -14.51 -12.92
CA ALA A 46 -5.38 -14.07 -13.61
C ALA A 46 -4.82 -12.78 -13.00
N ARG A 47 -3.49 -12.62 -13.05
CA ARG A 47 -2.84 -11.34 -12.74
C ARG A 47 -3.23 -10.32 -13.81
N PRO A 48 -3.70 -9.11 -13.46
CA PRO A 48 -3.91 -8.06 -14.45
C PRO A 48 -2.55 -7.62 -15.03
N PRO A 49 -2.56 -6.97 -16.22
CA PRO A 49 -1.38 -6.30 -16.74
C PRO A 49 -0.78 -5.33 -15.73
N ALA A 50 0.55 -5.22 -15.71
CA ALA A 50 1.22 -4.25 -14.87
C ALA A 50 0.84 -2.83 -15.34
N LEU A 51 0.37 -2.02 -14.39
CA LEU A 51 0.23 -0.58 -14.60
C LEU A 51 1.57 0.08 -14.32
N ASP A 52 1.93 1.08 -15.12
CA ASP A 52 3.10 1.90 -14.84
C ASP A 52 2.75 2.89 -13.72
N PHE A 53 3.57 2.90 -12.66
CA PHE A 53 3.44 3.84 -11.56
C PHE A 53 4.65 4.75 -11.57
N ALA A 54 4.51 5.92 -12.21
CA ALA A 54 5.56 6.94 -12.22
C ALA A 54 5.94 7.41 -10.80
N GLY A 55 5.00 7.32 -9.86
CA GLY A 55 5.12 7.85 -8.51
C GLY A 55 5.15 9.38 -8.46
N PRO A 56 5.05 9.96 -7.26
CA PRO A 56 5.22 11.39 -7.06
C PRO A 56 6.70 11.78 -7.18
N GLU A 57 6.94 13.07 -7.42
CA GLU A 57 8.27 13.65 -7.29
C GLU A 57 8.84 13.36 -5.89
N ALA A 58 10.12 12.96 -5.85
CA ALA A 58 10.83 12.85 -4.59
C ALA A 58 11.11 14.26 -4.07
N GLY A 59 10.48 14.63 -2.95
CA GLY A 59 10.88 15.82 -2.21
C GLY A 59 12.23 15.63 -1.49
N PRO A 60 12.90 16.73 -1.10
CA PRO A 60 14.25 16.69 -0.55
C PRO A 60 14.34 15.93 0.79
N ALA A 61 13.24 15.84 1.54
CA ALA A 61 13.16 15.11 2.80
C ALA A 61 12.41 13.77 2.68
N GLY A 62 12.11 13.32 1.45
CA GLY A 62 11.40 12.07 1.21
C GLY A 62 9.86 12.20 1.27
N GLU A 63 9.32 13.40 1.14
CA GLU A 63 7.88 13.71 1.19
C GLU A 63 7.06 12.83 0.23
N GLY A 64 7.59 12.61 -0.97
CA GLY A 64 6.98 11.76 -1.99
C GLY A 64 6.74 10.32 -1.51
N LEU A 65 7.74 9.75 -0.84
CA LEU A 65 7.66 8.40 -0.29
C LEU A 65 6.73 8.37 0.94
N LEU A 66 6.87 9.32 1.86
CA LEU A 66 6.01 9.42 3.05
C LEU A 66 4.53 9.55 2.68
N GLY A 67 4.18 10.33 1.66
CA GLY A 67 2.81 10.45 1.18
C GLY A 67 2.25 9.15 0.59
N ILE A 68 3.07 8.36 -0.12
CA ILE A 68 2.63 7.02 -0.57
C ILE A 68 2.38 6.11 0.63
N LEU A 69 3.29 6.11 1.60
CA LEU A 69 3.19 5.28 2.81
C LEU A 69 1.96 5.62 3.65
N TYR A 70 1.57 6.90 3.73
CA TYR A 70 0.30 7.31 4.32
C TYR A 70 -0.89 6.49 3.76
N THR A 71 -0.97 6.39 2.43
CA THR A 71 -2.05 5.68 1.75
C THR A 71 -1.99 4.18 1.97
N LEU A 72 -0.78 3.59 1.93
CA LEU A 72 -0.61 2.14 2.11
C LEU A 72 -0.84 1.69 3.55
N GLU A 73 -0.20 2.34 4.52
CA GLU A 73 -0.32 1.97 5.93
C GLU A 73 -1.69 2.38 6.48
N GLY A 74 -2.27 3.48 6.02
CA GLY A 74 -3.62 3.90 6.37
C GLY A 74 -4.71 2.91 5.90
N ALA A 75 -4.47 2.18 4.81
CA ALA A 75 -5.39 1.15 4.33
C ALA A 75 -5.58 -0.01 5.32
N SER A 76 -4.65 -0.20 6.27
CA SER A 76 -4.76 -1.21 7.34
C SER A 76 -5.98 -1.04 8.22
N LEU A 77 -6.39 0.20 8.49
CA LEU A 77 -7.54 0.52 9.34
C LEU A 77 -8.84 -0.02 8.72
N GLY A 78 -9.00 0.12 7.40
CA GLY A 78 -10.16 -0.41 6.67
C GLY A 78 -10.14 -1.93 6.51
N SER A 79 -8.94 -2.52 6.44
CA SER A 79 -8.77 -3.96 6.19
C SER A 79 -9.38 -4.84 7.28
N GLN A 80 -9.41 -4.39 8.54
CA GLN A 80 -10.03 -5.14 9.63
C GLN A 80 -11.54 -5.29 9.45
N LEU A 81 -12.22 -4.22 9.03
CA LEU A 81 -13.66 -4.25 8.75
C LEU A 81 -13.96 -5.15 7.53
N ILE A 82 -13.18 -5.02 6.46
CA ILE A 82 -13.32 -5.83 5.25
C ILE A 82 -13.05 -7.30 5.57
N GLY A 83 -12.06 -7.60 6.41
CA GLY A 83 -11.73 -8.95 6.87
C GLY A 83 -12.89 -9.66 7.53
N ARG A 84 -13.62 -8.98 8.42
CA ARG A 84 -14.84 -9.54 9.05
C ARG A 84 -15.92 -9.86 8.03
N ARG A 85 -16.10 -9.01 7.02
CA ARG A 85 -17.07 -9.24 5.93
C ARG A 85 -16.65 -10.40 5.03
N ALA A 86 -15.37 -10.49 4.70
CA ALA A 86 -14.81 -11.59 3.91
C ALA A 86 -14.99 -12.94 4.63
N ALA A 87 -14.76 -12.99 5.94
CA ALA A 87 -15.03 -14.19 6.76
C ALA A 87 -16.51 -14.60 6.71
N GLY A 88 -17.44 -13.66 6.71
CA GLY A 88 -18.87 -13.92 6.53
C GLY A 88 -19.23 -14.51 5.16
N LEU A 89 -18.35 -14.37 4.17
CA LEU A 89 -18.47 -14.99 2.83
C LEU A 89 -17.70 -16.33 2.73
N GLY A 90 -17.14 -16.83 3.83
CA GLY A 90 -16.32 -18.04 3.84
C GLY A 90 -14.89 -17.85 3.30
N LEU A 91 -14.44 -16.61 3.13
CA LEU A 91 -13.08 -16.28 2.69
C LEU A 91 -12.15 -16.10 3.90
N GLY A 92 -10.92 -16.56 3.75
CA GLY A 92 -9.88 -16.57 4.77
C GLY A 92 -8.49 -16.66 4.14
N VAL A 93 -7.48 -16.83 4.99
CA VAL A 93 -6.06 -16.79 4.58
C VAL A 93 -5.72 -17.83 3.51
N ALA A 94 -6.37 -18.99 3.52
CA ALA A 94 -6.11 -20.07 2.56
C ALA A 94 -6.90 -19.96 1.25
N ASN A 95 -7.90 -19.08 1.15
CA ASN A 95 -8.85 -19.07 0.04
C ASN A 95 -9.29 -17.65 -0.38
N GLY A 96 -8.34 -16.72 -0.53
CA GLY A 96 -8.58 -15.42 -1.17
C GLY A 96 -8.68 -14.21 -0.22
N ALA A 97 -8.28 -14.36 1.04
CA ALA A 97 -8.23 -13.26 2.02
C ALA A 97 -6.91 -13.17 2.80
N ALA A 98 -5.81 -13.77 2.33
CA ALA A 98 -4.49 -13.66 2.95
C ALA A 98 -4.04 -12.20 3.10
N HIS A 99 -4.30 -11.36 2.09
CA HIS A 99 -3.94 -9.94 2.13
C HIS A 99 -4.63 -9.19 3.27
N LEU A 100 -5.87 -9.56 3.64
CA LEU A 100 -6.58 -8.89 4.74
C LEU A 100 -5.93 -9.21 6.08
N ALA A 101 -5.44 -10.45 6.27
CA ALA A 101 -4.68 -10.81 7.47
C ALA A 101 -3.34 -10.07 7.53
N GLY A 102 -2.59 -10.02 6.42
CA GLY A 102 -1.31 -9.28 6.37
C GLY A 102 -1.47 -7.77 6.50
N THR A 103 -2.57 -7.20 6.01
CA THR A 103 -2.86 -5.76 6.20
C THR A 103 -3.35 -5.49 7.62
N ALA A 104 -4.06 -6.43 8.27
CA ALA A 104 -4.47 -6.27 9.67
C ALA A 104 -3.28 -6.26 10.65
N THR A 105 -2.19 -6.98 10.33
CA THR A 105 -0.94 -6.91 11.11
C THR A 105 -0.22 -5.56 10.97
N ALA A 106 -0.56 -4.76 9.96
CA ALA A 106 0.00 -3.43 9.72
C ALA A 106 -0.54 -2.32 10.63
N VAL A 107 -1.53 -2.60 11.50
CA VAL A 107 -2.02 -1.60 12.46
C VAL A 107 -0.89 -1.11 13.38
N GLY A 108 0.09 -1.96 13.69
CA GLY A 108 1.31 -1.55 14.39
C GLY A 108 2.21 -0.64 13.54
N ASN A 109 2.29 -0.90 12.24
CA ASN A 109 3.03 -0.08 11.29
C ASN A 109 2.42 1.32 11.11
N TRP A 110 1.11 1.49 11.30
CA TRP A 110 0.47 2.81 11.27
C TRP A 110 1.00 3.75 12.37
N LYS A 111 1.23 3.23 13.58
CA LYS A 111 1.87 4.02 14.66
C LYS A 111 3.33 4.33 14.33
N GLY A 112 4.07 3.36 13.79
CA GLY A 112 5.45 3.56 13.35
C GLY A 112 5.59 4.61 12.26
N TYR A 113 4.63 4.65 11.32
CA TYR A 113 4.56 5.68 10.28
C TYR A 113 4.44 7.10 10.85
N PHE A 114 3.60 7.32 11.86
CA PHE A 114 3.52 8.64 12.50
C PHE A 114 4.83 9.03 13.19
N ALA A 115 5.51 8.09 13.84
CA ALA A 115 6.82 8.36 14.41
C ALA A 115 7.85 8.76 13.33
N LEU A 116 7.77 8.20 12.12
CA LEU A 116 8.61 8.63 10.99
C LEU A 116 8.28 10.05 10.53
N LEU A 117 6.99 10.39 10.41
CA LEU A 117 6.56 11.76 10.10
C LEU A 117 7.07 12.77 11.14
N ASP A 118 6.92 12.45 12.43
CA ASP A 118 7.32 13.33 13.52
C ASP A 118 8.85 13.51 13.61
N SER A 119 9.61 12.50 13.17
CA SER A 119 11.07 12.51 13.18
C SER A 119 11.71 13.29 12.02
N ALA A 120 10.96 13.57 10.97
CA ALA A 120 11.48 14.19 9.75
C ALA A 120 11.48 15.72 9.88
N PRO A 121 12.66 16.37 10.00
CA PRO A 121 12.73 17.81 10.17
C PRO A 121 12.32 18.54 8.88
N ALA A 122 11.54 19.61 9.04
CA ALA A 122 11.18 20.53 7.95
C ALA A 122 10.47 19.89 6.75
N LEU A 123 9.60 18.90 6.97
CA LEU A 123 8.73 18.35 5.93
C LEU A 123 7.80 19.41 5.35
N ASP A 124 7.75 19.49 4.03
CA ASP A 124 6.66 20.15 3.33
C ASP A 124 5.43 19.23 3.31
N MET A 125 4.50 19.49 4.24
CA MET A 125 3.27 18.70 4.36
C MET A 125 2.36 18.81 3.14
N GLU A 126 2.46 19.87 2.33
CA GLU A 126 1.72 19.96 1.08
C GLU A 126 2.23 18.94 0.05
N ARG A 127 3.56 18.80 -0.06
CA ARG A 127 4.18 17.75 -0.89
C ARG A 127 3.83 16.34 -0.42
N VAL A 128 3.82 16.09 0.90
CA VAL A 128 3.38 14.80 1.47
C VAL A 128 1.92 14.53 1.09
N ALA A 129 1.05 15.53 1.22
CA ALA A 129 -0.36 15.40 0.88
C ALA A 129 -0.58 15.18 -0.64
N ASP A 130 0.19 15.85 -1.50
CA ASP A 130 0.14 15.63 -2.94
C ASP A 130 0.58 14.24 -3.36
N ALA A 131 1.62 13.71 -2.73
CA ALA A 131 2.07 12.35 -2.93
C ALA A 131 1.01 11.33 -2.48
N ALA A 132 0.34 11.55 -1.35
CA ALA A 132 -0.79 10.73 -0.91
C ALA A 132 -1.94 10.78 -1.92
N ARG A 133 -2.29 11.98 -2.43
CA ARG A 133 -3.30 12.14 -3.49
C ARG A 133 -2.92 11.40 -4.76
N THR A 134 -1.66 11.41 -5.16
CA THR A 134 -1.15 10.63 -6.30
C THR A 134 -1.37 9.13 -6.11
N ALA A 135 -1.01 8.59 -4.94
CA ALA A 135 -1.26 7.18 -4.62
C ALA A 135 -2.77 6.84 -4.62
N PHE A 136 -3.61 7.70 -4.07
CA PHE A 136 -5.08 7.52 -4.10
C PHE A 136 -5.67 7.58 -5.52
N ARG A 137 -5.22 8.52 -6.36
CA ARG A 137 -5.66 8.60 -7.77
C ARG A 137 -5.27 7.34 -8.53
N PHE A 138 -4.06 6.84 -8.30
CA PHE A 138 -3.58 5.60 -8.91
C PHE A 138 -4.38 4.39 -8.43
N ALA A 139 -4.68 4.28 -7.12
CA ALA A 139 -5.58 3.27 -6.59
C ALA A 139 -6.96 3.33 -7.27
N ARG A 140 -7.54 4.53 -7.38
CA ARG A 140 -8.83 4.72 -8.07
C ARG A 140 -8.78 4.25 -9.51
N ALA A 141 -7.76 4.62 -10.28
CA ALA A 141 -7.59 4.20 -11.67
C ALA A 141 -7.54 2.67 -11.81
N ALA A 142 -6.77 2.00 -10.94
CA ALA A 142 -6.71 0.54 -10.86
C ALA A 142 -8.07 -0.11 -10.56
N PHE A 143 -8.89 0.51 -9.71
CA PHE A 143 -10.25 0.03 -9.39
C PHE A 143 -11.30 0.35 -10.47
N GLU A 144 -11.10 1.42 -11.23
CA GLU A 144 -11.97 1.79 -12.36
C GLU A 144 -11.60 1.07 -13.67
N GLY A 145 -10.49 0.31 -13.70
CA GLY A 145 -9.97 -0.32 -14.92
C GLY A 145 -9.43 0.69 -15.94
N LYS A 146 -9.06 1.90 -15.49
CA LYS A 146 -8.47 2.95 -16.32
C LYS A 146 -6.95 2.87 -16.18
N HIS A 147 -6.23 2.98 -17.29
CA HIS A 147 -4.79 3.22 -17.25
C HIS A 147 -4.58 4.63 -16.67
N ALA A 148 -3.85 4.71 -15.56
CA ALA A 148 -3.59 5.95 -14.83
C ALA A 148 -2.60 6.86 -15.57
#